data_AF-A0A956DBP1-F1
#
_entry.id   AF-A0A956DBP1-F1
#
_cell.length_a   1.000
_cell.length_b   1.000
_cell.length_c   1.000
_cell.angle_alpha   90.00
_cell.angle_beta   90.00
_cell.angle_gamma   90.00
#
_symmetry.space_group_name_H-M   'P 1'
#
loop_
_entity.id
_entity.type
_entity.pdbx_description
1 polymer ?
#
loop_
_entity_poly.entity_id
_entity_poly.type
_entity_poly.pdbx_seq_one_letter_code
_entity_poly.pdbx_strand_id
1 'polypeptide(L)'
;LGAIPIINENDTVAVEEIKFGDNDQLAAMVATLVGADLLVLLTDVEGVLDHQGKRLPLVSEVDEVLAFLRAPTDDVGLGGMASKVEAARRATLRGVPVAIADARDPELLGKLLAGDDVGTLFLPKGAKLASRKHWIAYTLRPKGDVIVDAGAADALRGGKASLLPAGVLGVRGDFEPGDAVRLVSNEGLEIGRGLARYGTVDVARLAGAKSDQIDARLGRPGSGVIVHRDDLVVG
;
A
#
# COMPACT_ATOMS: atom_id res chain seq x y z
N LEU A 1 5.07 29.17 -17.03
CA LEU A 1 3.59 29.31 -16.96
C LEU A 1 3.08 28.22 -16.03
N GLY A 2 2.72 28.56 -14.80
CA GLY A 2 2.28 27.61 -13.75
C GLY A 2 0.77 27.60 -13.59
N ALA A 3 0.04 27.22 -14.64
CA ALA A 3 -1.41 27.11 -14.59
C ALA A 3 -1.84 25.78 -13.95
N ILE A 4 -2.99 25.77 -13.27
CA ILE A 4 -3.61 24.57 -12.71
C ILE A 4 -4.77 24.18 -13.65
N PRO A 5 -4.68 23.06 -14.40
CA PRO A 5 -5.76 22.64 -15.28
C PRO A 5 -6.95 22.10 -14.48
N ILE A 6 -8.15 22.51 -14.87
CA ILE A 6 -9.41 21.97 -14.35
C ILE A 6 -10.06 21.20 -15.49
N ILE A 7 -10.27 19.91 -15.30
CA ILE A 7 -10.76 18.98 -16.32
C ILE A 7 -12.06 18.37 -15.81
N ASN A 8 -13.06 18.30 -16.68
CA ASN A 8 -14.33 17.62 -16.42
C ASN A 8 -14.79 16.91 -17.69
N GLU A 9 -15.66 15.92 -17.56
CA GLU A 9 -16.35 15.36 -18.72
C GLU A 9 -17.23 16.43 -19.39
N ASN A 10 -17.35 16.36 -20.70
CA ASN A 10 -18.21 17.27 -21.45
C ASN A 10 -19.61 16.65 -21.62
N ASP A 11 -20.45 16.85 -20.61
CA ASP A 11 -21.80 16.29 -20.50
C ASP A 11 -22.76 16.68 -21.66
N THR A 12 -22.40 17.67 -22.48
CA THR A 12 -23.27 18.18 -23.57
C THR A 12 -23.15 17.42 -24.89
N VAL A 13 -22.16 16.55 -25.06
CA VAL A 13 -21.87 15.86 -26.34
C VAL A 13 -21.86 14.33 -26.20
N ALA A 14 -21.93 13.80 -24.97
CA ALA A 14 -21.94 12.37 -24.71
C ALA A 14 -23.31 11.75 -25.01
N VAL A 15 -23.41 10.98 -26.10
CA VAL A 15 -24.52 10.06 -26.37
C VAL A 15 -24.56 9.00 -25.26
N GLU A 16 -25.75 8.49 -24.88
CA GLU A 16 -25.89 7.57 -23.73
C GLU A 16 -25.02 6.31 -23.77
N GLU A 17 -24.58 5.90 -24.96
CA GLU A 17 -23.68 4.77 -25.20
C GLU A 17 -22.19 5.07 -24.91
N ILE A 18 -21.82 6.35 -24.75
CA ILE A 18 -20.46 6.86 -24.45
C ILE A 18 -20.51 7.82 -23.25
N LYS A 19 -21.37 7.56 -22.25
CA LYS A 19 -21.24 8.22 -20.95
C LYS A 19 -20.05 7.57 -20.24
N PHE A 20 -18.90 8.24 -20.15
CA PHE A 20 -17.85 7.90 -19.19
C PHE A 20 -18.32 8.40 -17.82
N GLY A 21 -19.45 7.89 -17.33
CA GLY A 21 -20.20 8.41 -16.17
C GLY A 21 -19.50 8.28 -14.81
N ASP A 22 -18.18 8.38 -14.79
CA ASP A 22 -17.36 8.33 -13.61
C ASP A 22 -16.08 9.15 -13.84
N ASN A 23 -16.06 10.37 -13.29
CA ASN A 23 -14.89 11.24 -13.24
C ASN A 23 -13.66 10.54 -12.62
N ASP A 24 -13.83 9.46 -11.86
CA ASP A 24 -12.71 8.66 -11.36
C ASP A 24 -11.94 8.01 -12.54
N GLN A 25 -12.65 7.54 -13.59
CA GLN A 25 -12.03 7.00 -14.82
C GLN A 25 -11.32 8.08 -15.64
N LEU A 26 -11.94 9.26 -15.76
CA LEU A 26 -11.34 10.41 -16.42
C LEU A 26 -10.05 10.82 -15.68
N ALA A 27 -10.09 10.90 -14.36
CA ALA A 27 -8.94 11.23 -13.53
C ALA A 27 -7.81 10.21 -13.69
N ALA A 28 -8.11 8.90 -13.69
CA ALA A 28 -7.13 7.85 -13.93
C ALA A 28 -6.48 7.95 -15.33
N MET A 29 -7.27 8.28 -16.35
CA MET A 29 -6.78 8.48 -17.71
C MET A 29 -5.87 9.71 -17.80
N VAL A 30 -6.31 10.86 -17.26
CA VAL A 30 -5.54 12.10 -17.22
C VAL A 30 -4.22 11.89 -16.48
N ALA A 31 -4.26 11.31 -15.27
CA ALA A 31 -3.08 11.06 -14.45
C ALA A 31 -2.05 10.19 -15.18
N THR A 32 -2.52 9.16 -15.89
CA THR A 32 -1.67 8.35 -16.77
C THR A 32 -1.08 9.19 -17.91
N LEU A 33 -1.90 9.96 -18.64
CA LEU A 33 -1.49 10.71 -19.82
C LEU A 33 -0.42 11.75 -19.51
N VAL A 34 -0.51 12.40 -18.35
CA VAL A 34 0.47 13.41 -17.91
C VAL A 34 1.66 12.80 -17.16
N GLY A 35 1.66 11.50 -16.92
CA GLY A 35 2.71 10.82 -16.14
C GLY A 35 2.75 11.30 -14.69
N ALA A 36 1.59 11.46 -14.05
CA ALA A 36 1.50 11.97 -12.69
C ALA A 36 2.25 11.07 -11.69
N ASP A 37 2.91 11.70 -10.72
CA ASP A 37 3.58 10.98 -9.63
C ASP A 37 2.58 10.37 -8.64
N LEU A 38 1.35 10.91 -8.57
CA LEU A 38 0.26 10.44 -7.71
C LEU A 38 -1.09 10.89 -8.27
N LEU A 39 -2.08 10.00 -8.22
CA LEU A 39 -3.50 10.35 -8.35
C LEU A 39 -4.17 10.31 -6.97
N VAL A 40 -4.89 11.36 -6.59
CA VAL A 40 -5.69 11.38 -5.36
C VAL A 40 -7.18 11.41 -5.73
N LEU A 41 -7.91 10.39 -5.31
CA LEU A 41 -9.35 10.28 -5.43
C LEU A 41 -9.98 10.63 -4.08
N LEU A 42 -10.63 11.78 -4.02
CA LEU A 42 -11.30 12.26 -2.81
C LEU A 42 -12.70 11.64 -2.70
N THR A 43 -13.07 11.22 -1.50
CA THR A 43 -14.36 10.57 -1.19
C THR A 43 -14.88 11.01 0.16
N ASP A 44 -16.09 10.61 0.54
CA ASP A 44 -16.75 10.90 1.83
C ASP A 44 -16.47 9.88 2.94
N VAL A 45 -15.56 8.95 2.72
CA VAL A 45 -15.11 7.93 3.67
C VAL A 45 -13.59 7.99 3.84
N GLU A 46 -13.07 7.39 4.92
CA GLU A 46 -11.64 7.46 5.27
C GLU A 46 -10.70 6.72 4.32
N GLY A 47 -11.24 5.88 3.41
CA GLY A 47 -10.49 5.04 2.48
C GLY A 47 -11.30 3.81 2.10
N VAL A 48 -10.62 2.78 1.59
CA VAL A 48 -11.22 1.46 1.36
C VAL A 48 -11.24 0.69 2.67
N LEU A 49 -12.39 0.15 3.03
CA LEU A 49 -12.57 -0.67 4.22
C LEU A 49 -12.48 -2.16 3.86
N ASP A 50 -11.90 -2.95 4.76
CA ASP A 50 -11.94 -4.41 4.70
C ASP A 50 -13.30 -4.96 5.16
N HIS A 51 -13.44 -6.29 5.19
CA HIS A 51 -14.67 -6.97 5.61
C HIS A 51 -15.02 -6.77 7.10
N GLN A 52 -14.13 -6.22 7.91
CA GLN A 52 -14.37 -5.87 9.32
C GLN A 52 -14.69 -4.39 9.50
N GLY A 53 -14.75 -3.62 8.40
CA GLY A 53 -14.95 -2.18 8.44
C GLY A 53 -13.69 -1.39 8.82
N LYS A 54 -12.51 -2.02 8.80
CA LYS A 54 -11.24 -1.34 9.07
C LYS A 54 -10.64 -0.80 7.78
N ARG A 55 -10.15 0.44 7.79
CA ARG A 55 -9.46 1.03 6.65
C ARG A 55 -8.20 0.24 6.29
N LEU A 56 -8.07 -0.11 5.01
CA LEU A 56 -6.84 -0.62 4.42
C LEU A 56 -5.88 0.57 4.23
N PRO A 57 -4.72 0.62 4.90
CA PRO A 57 -3.76 1.70 4.70
C PRO A 57 -3.08 1.60 3.33
N LEU A 58 -2.88 0.38 2.85
CA LEU A 58 -2.11 0.09 1.66
C LEU A 58 -2.68 -1.11 0.90
N VAL A 59 -2.68 -1.01 -0.42
CA VAL A 59 -3.11 -2.05 -1.35
C VAL A 59 -2.01 -2.27 -2.39
N SER A 60 -1.34 -3.42 -2.30
CA SER A 60 -0.35 -3.85 -3.30
C SER A 60 -0.98 -4.65 -4.44
N GLU A 61 -2.09 -5.34 -4.18
CA GLU A 61 -2.81 -6.17 -5.15
C GLU A 61 -4.27 -5.71 -5.25
N VAL A 62 -4.54 -4.81 -6.19
CA VAL A 62 -5.86 -4.18 -6.36
C VAL A 62 -6.94 -5.20 -6.73
N ASP A 63 -6.56 -6.28 -7.42
CA ASP A 63 -7.49 -7.33 -7.85
C ASP A 63 -8.11 -8.07 -6.65
N GLU A 64 -7.38 -8.23 -5.54
CA GLU A 64 -7.91 -8.82 -4.29
C GLU A 64 -8.98 -7.91 -3.67
N VAL A 65 -8.75 -6.60 -3.74
CA VAL A 65 -9.69 -5.60 -3.21
C VAL A 65 -10.98 -5.55 -4.00
N LEU A 66 -10.88 -5.55 -5.33
CA LEU A 66 -12.05 -5.57 -6.22
C LEU A 66 -12.89 -6.83 -6.07
N ALA A 67 -12.27 -7.98 -5.81
CA ALA A 67 -12.98 -9.24 -5.68
C ALA A 67 -13.99 -9.21 -4.52
N PHE A 68 -13.63 -8.62 -3.37
CA PHE A 68 -14.55 -8.53 -2.23
C PHE A 68 -15.57 -7.39 -2.37
N LEU A 69 -15.20 -6.26 -3.01
CA LEU A 69 -16.15 -5.16 -3.26
C LEU A 69 -17.27 -5.55 -4.23
N ARG A 70 -17.05 -6.57 -5.08
CA ARG A 70 -18.02 -7.11 -6.03
C ARG A 70 -18.87 -8.25 -5.45
N ALA A 71 -18.66 -8.66 -4.19
CA ALA A 71 -19.49 -9.68 -3.56
C ALA A 71 -20.94 -9.19 -3.42
N PRO A 72 -21.95 -10.07 -3.56
CA PRO A 72 -23.36 -9.68 -3.53
C PRO A 72 -23.76 -9.34 -2.10
N THR A 73 -23.61 -8.07 -1.73
CA THR A 73 -24.24 -7.48 -0.56
C THR A 73 -25.20 -6.42 -1.06
N ASP A 74 -26.47 -6.51 -0.64
CA ASP A 74 -27.63 -5.74 -1.09
C ASP A 74 -27.59 -4.24 -0.72
N ASP A 75 -26.41 -3.64 -0.55
CA ASP A 75 -26.24 -2.29 -0.02
C ASP A 75 -25.93 -1.26 -1.11
N VAL A 76 -26.81 -0.26 -1.19
CA VAL A 76 -26.95 0.76 -2.25
C VAL A 76 -25.75 1.74 -2.29
N GLY A 77 -24.72 1.55 -1.46
CA GLY A 77 -23.55 2.44 -1.32
C GLY A 77 -22.27 2.03 -2.07
N LEU A 78 -22.21 0.86 -2.69
CA LEU A 78 -20.96 0.31 -3.27
C LEU A 78 -20.56 0.89 -4.64
N GLY A 79 -21.48 1.51 -5.37
CA GLY A 79 -21.20 2.00 -6.73
C GLY A 79 -20.02 2.97 -6.79
N GLY A 80 -19.95 3.91 -5.84
CA GLY A 80 -18.90 4.92 -5.80
C GLY A 80 -17.52 4.37 -5.42
N MET A 81 -17.46 3.43 -4.47
CA MET A 81 -16.17 2.86 -4.05
C MET A 81 -15.63 1.86 -5.07
N ALA A 82 -16.48 1.00 -5.64
CA ALA A 82 -16.07 0.08 -6.70
C ALA A 82 -15.51 0.83 -7.91
N SER A 83 -16.11 1.97 -8.28
CA SER A 83 -15.61 2.85 -9.34
C SER A 83 -14.22 3.42 -9.05
N LYS A 84 -13.99 3.94 -7.84
CA LYS A 84 -12.68 4.46 -7.40
C LYS A 84 -11.61 3.39 -7.41
N VAL A 85 -11.93 2.19 -6.93
CA VAL A 85 -10.97 1.08 -6.93
C VAL A 85 -10.68 0.60 -8.35
N GLU A 86 -11.66 0.60 -9.27
CA GLU A 86 -11.41 0.28 -10.67
C GLU A 86 -10.57 1.36 -11.37
N ALA A 87 -10.80 2.64 -11.09
CA ALA A 87 -9.94 3.74 -11.52
C ALA A 87 -8.52 3.58 -10.97
N ALA A 88 -8.40 3.25 -9.69
CA ALA A 88 -7.13 2.99 -9.03
C ALA A 88 -6.38 1.84 -9.70
N ARG A 89 -7.06 0.74 -9.99
CA ARG A 89 -6.53 -0.40 -10.76
C ARG A 89 -5.97 0.02 -12.11
N ARG A 90 -6.70 0.84 -12.87
CA ARG A 90 -6.27 1.29 -14.21
C ARG A 90 -5.05 2.20 -14.18
N ALA A 91 -4.96 3.08 -13.19
CA ALA A 91 -3.81 3.97 -13.01
C ALA A 91 -2.58 3.18 -12.51
N THR A 92 -2.77 2.30 -11.53
CA THR A 92 -1.70 1.45 -10.97
C THR A 92 -1.13 0.46 -11.97
N LEU A 93 -1.95 -0.13 -12.87
CA LEU A 93 -1.47 -0.94 -13.99
C LEU A 93 -0.55 -0.17 -14.94
N ARG A 94 -0.65 1.16 -14.97
CA ARG A 94 0.15 2.04 -15.81
C ARG A 94 1.26 2.77 -15.05
N GLY A 95 1.53 2.35 -13.81
CA GLY A 95 2.66 2.86 -13.03
C GLY A 95 2.33 4.07 -12.16
N VAL A 96 1.08 4.54 -12.14
CA VAL A 96 0.66 5.70 -11.33
C VAL A 96 0.12 5.21 -9.99
N PRO A 97 0.71 5.59 -8.85
CA PRO A 97 0.16 5.27 -7.54
C PRO A 97 -1.10 6.10 -7.30
N VAL A 98 -2.02 5.56 -6.51
CA VAL A 98 -3.34 6.17 -6.31
C VAL A 98 -3.67 6.19 -4.84
N ALA A 99 -4.16 7.30 -4.30
CA ALA A 99 -4.68 7.37 -2.96
C ALA A 99 -6.20 7.61 -2.98
N ILE A 100 -6.96 6.85 -2.19
CA ILE A 100 -8.38 7.12 -1.92
C ILE A 100 -8.49 7.63 -0.49
N ALA A 101 -9.03 8.83 -0.29
CA ALA A 101 -9.04 9.45 1.04
C ALA A 101 -10.19 10.44 1.26
N ASP A 102 -10.45 10.76 2.53
CA ASP A 102 -11.58 11.60 2.96
C ASP A 102 -11.39 13.07 2.57
N ALA A 103 -12.28 13.57 1.71
CA ALA A 103 -12.34 14.94 1.24
C ALA A 103 -12.57 15.96 2.37
N ARG A 104 -13.07 15.53 3.53
CA ARG A 104 -13.38 16.39 4.68
C ARG A 104 -12.15 16.76 5.51
N ASP A 105 -11.02 16.08 5.35
CA ASP A 105 -9.78 16.44 6.03
C ASP A 105 -9.06 17.57 5.26
N PRO A 106 -9.04 18.82 5.77
CA PRO A 106 -8.41 19.94 5.09
C PRO A 106 -6.88 19.83 5.01
N GLU A 107 -6.27 18.99 5.84
CA GLU A 107 -4.82 18.76 5.85
C GLU A 107 -4.40 17.52 5.07
N LEU A 108 -5.35 16.81 4.43
CA LEU A 108 -5.15 15.52 3.79
C LEU A 108 -3.93 15.50 2.86
N LEU A 109 -3.86 16.45 1.92
CA LEU A 109 -2.77 16.48 0.95
C LEU A 109 -1.41 16.68 1.61
N GLY A 110 -1.35 17.50 2.67
CA GLY A 110 -0.13 17.70 3.45
C GLY A 110 0.31 16.43 4.17
N LYS A 111 -0.62 15.77 4.87
CA LYS A 111 -0.40 14.49 5.57
C LYS A 111 0.06 13.40 4.62
N LEU A 112 -0.61 13.27 3.47
CA LEU A 112 -0.28 12.27 2.46
C LEU A 112 1.12 12.50 1.87
N LEU A 113 1.45 13.75 1.52
CA LEU A 113 2.80 14.09 1.00
C LEU A 113 3.89 13.98 2.08
N ALA A 114 3.55 14.15 3.35
CA ALA A 114 4.46 13.96 4.48
C ALA A 114 4.64 12.47 4.86
N GLY A 115 3.80 11.59 4.32
CA GLY A 115 3.84 10.17 4.58
C GLY A 115 3.12 9.68 5.82
N ASP A 116 2.14 10.43 6.29
CA ASP A 116 1.27 9.99 7.35
C ASP A 116 0.30 8.90 6.85
N ASP A 117 -0.11 8.03 7.77
CA ASP A 117 -1.08 6.95 7.50
C ASP A 117 -2.50 7.52 7.37
N VAL A 118 -2.81 8.10 6.21
CA VAL A 118 -4.12 8.66 5.84
C VAL A 118 -4.61 8.08 4.52
N GLY A 119 -5.90 7.75 4.45
CA GLY A 119 -6.47 7.15 3.24
C GLY A 119 -6.05 5.70 3.03
N THR A 120 -6.27 5.24 1.79
CA THR A 120 -5.77 3.97 1.26
C THR A 120 -4.87 4.26 0.07
N LEU A 121 -3.60 3.85 0.16
CA LEU A 121 -2.63 3.98 -0.93
C LEU A 121 -2.59 2.70 -1.77
N PHE A 122 -2.77 2.82 -3.07
CA PHE A 122 -2.64 1.75 -4.05
C PHE A 122 -1.30 1.86 -4.76
N LEU A 123 -0.48 0.82 -4.64
CA LEU A 123 0.83 0.78 -5.26
C LEU A 123 0.72 0.30 -6.73
N PRO A 124 1.54 0.83 -7.66
CA PRO A 124 1.47 0.42 -9.04
C PRO A 124 1.92 -1.03 -9.25
N LYS A 125 1.16 -1.77 -10.06
CA LYS A 125 1.49 -3.15 -10.42
C LYS A 125 2.67 -3.14 -11.38
N GLY A 126 3.78 -3.78 -11.00
CA GLY A 126 5.01 -3.75 -11.81
C GLY A 126 5.66 -2.37 -11.89
N ALA A 127 5.39 -1.46 -10.93
CA ALA A 127 6.12 -0.20 -10.79
C ALA A 127 7.63 -0.44 -10.96
N LYS A 128 8.35 0.50 -11.59
CA LYS A 128 9.81 0.52 -11.45
C LYS A 128 10.11 0.42 -9.96
N LEU A 129 10.94 -0.54 -9.58
CA LEU A 129 11.27 -0.84 -8.18
C LEU A 129 11.58 0.45 -7.38
N ALA A 130 12.20 1.44 -8.03
CA ALA A 130 12.47 2.76 -7.47
C ALA A 130 11.22 3.54 -7.00
N SER A 131 10.11 3.55 -7.75
CA SER A 131 8.89 4.27 -7.37
C SER A 131 8.19 3.58 -6.19
N ARG A 132 8.00 2.25 -6.24
CA ARG A 132 7.44 1.48 -5.12
C ARG A 132 8.26 1.65 -3.84
N LYS A 133 9.59 1.60 -3.96
CA LYS A 133 10.50 1.86 -2.85
C LYS A 133 10.42 3.31 -2.35
N HIS A 134 10.23 4.29 -3.22
CA HIS A 134 10.04 5.68 -2.80
C HIS A 134 8.82 5.81 -1.87
N TRP A 135 7.68 5.23 -2.23
CA TRP A 135 6.48 5.28 -1.39
C TRP A 135 6.65 4.57 -0.04
N ILE A 136 7.30 3.40 -0.04
CA ILE A 136 7.59 2.66 1.21
C ILE A 136 8.55 3.43 2.11
N ALA A 137 9.55 4.11 1.56
CA ALA A 137 10.55 4.84 2.34
C ALA A 137 10.02 6.16 2.90
N TYR A 138 9.29 6.92 2.08
CA TYR A 138 9.00 8.33 2.34
C TYR A 138 7.54 8.63 2.64
N THR A 139 6.60 7.76 2.27
CA THR A 139 5.16 8.04 2.41
C THR A 139 4.47 7.17 3.46
N LEU A 140 5.14 6.17 4.02
CA LEU A 140 4.53 5.37 5.09
C LEU A 140 5.30 5.58 6.37
N ARG A 141 4.64 6.21 7.35
CA ARG A 141 5.17 6.33 8.71
C ARG A 141 5.27 4.95 9.34
N PRO A 142 6.47 4.49 9.73
CA PRO A 142 6.62 3.17 10.31
C PRO A 142 5.89 3.05 11.65
N LYS A 143 5.15 1.95 11.84
CA LYS A 143 4.41 1.66 13.08
C LYS A 143 5.19 0.78 14.07
N GLY A 144 6.31 0.22 13.64
CA GLY A 144 7.19 -0.57 14.50
C GLY A 144 8.55 -0.85 13.89
N ASP A 145 9.35 -1.60 14.66
CA ASP A 145 10.72 -1.97 14.32
C ASP A 145 10.83 -3.50 14.33
N VAL A 146 11.43 -4.06 13.28
CA VAL A 146 11.90 -5.45 13.23
C VAL A 146 13.41 -5.43 13.40
N ILE A 147 13.86 -6.06 14.49
CA ILE A 147 15.28 -6.12 14.86
C ILE A 147 15.89 -7.33 14.15
N VAL A 148 16.95 -7.09 13.37
CA VAL A 148 17.59 -8.10 12.53
C VAL A 148 19.01 -8.40 12.99
N ASP A 149 19.46 -9.64 12.76
CA ASP A 149 20.85 -10.02 13.00
C ASP A 149 21.80 -9.41 11.96
N ALA A 150 23.11 -9.55 12.19
CA ALA A 150 24.13 -8.99 11.31
C ALA A 150 24.09 -9.62 9.89
N GLY A 151 23.84 -10.92 9.78
CA GLY A 151 23.78 -11.61 8.49
C GLY A 151 22.59 -11.18 7.65
N ALA A 152 21.43 -10.99 8.29
CA ALA A 152 20.25 -10.42 7.68
C ALA A 152 20.47 -8.96 7.29
N ALA A 153 21.07 -8.14 8.17
CA ALA A 153 21.40 -6.76 7.84
C ALA A 153 22.29 -6.65 6.59
N ASP A 154 23.33 -7.47 6.48
CA ASP A 154 24.24 -7.48 5.33
C ASP A 154 23.56 -7.98 4.05
N ALA A 155 22.75 -9.04 4.15
CA ALA A 155 21.96 -9.54 3.02
C ALA A 155 20.97 -8.48 2.51
N LEU A 156 20.32 -7.77 3.43
CA LEU A 156 19.39 -6.69 3.10
C LEU A 156 20.09 -5.51 2.46
N ARG A 157 21.27 -5.10 2.96
CA ARG A 157 22.09 -4.03 2.34
C ARG A 157 22.44 -4.31 0.87
N GLY A 158 22.59 -5.58 0.50
CA GLY A 158 22.78 -6.02 -0.88
C GLY A 158 21.57 -5.79 -1.81
N GLY A 159 20.41 -5.37 -1.27
CA GLY A 159 19.24 -4.88 -2.02
C GLY A 159 18.42 -5.94 -2.76
N LYS A 160 18.82 -7.21 -2.72
CA LYS A 160 18.16 -8.32 -3.45
C LYS A 160 17.53 -9.38 -2.54
N ALA A 161 17.73 -9.28 -1.23
CA ALA A 161 17.22 -10.23 -0.26
C ALA A 161 15.88 -9.76 0.34
N SER A 162 15.00 -10.73 0.62
CA SER A 162 13.84 -10.54 1.48
C SER A 162 14.24 -10.79 2.93
N LEU A 163 13.55 -10.18 3.89
CA LEU A 163 13.74 -10.51 5.30
C LEU A 163 13.02 -11.82 5.63
N LEU A 164 13.79 -12.81 6.08
CA LEU A 164 13.28 -14.12 6.50
C LEU A 164 13.21 -14.22 8.03
N PRO A 165 12.32 -15.06 8.60
CA PRO A 165 12.19 -15.28 10.04
C PRO A 165 13.51 -15.60 10.75
N ALA A 166 14.38 -16.39 10.11
CA ALA A 166 15.67 -16.80 10.66
C ALA A 166 16.60 -15.63 11.02
N GLY A 167 16.47 -14.50 10.31
CA GLY A 167 17.27 -13.30 10.52
C GLY A 167 16.67 -12.28 11.49
N VAL A 168 15.50 -12.59 12.08
CA VAL A 168 14.79 -11.71 13.01
C VAL A 168 15.17 -12.06 14.45
N LEU A 169 15.70 -11.08 15.18
CA LEU A 169 16.03 -11.18 16.60
C LEU A 169 14.87 -10.79 17.52
N GLY A 170 14.00 -9.90 17.04
CA GLY A 170 12.87 -9.41 17.81
C GLY A 170 12.07 -8.34 17.07
N VAL A 171 11.06 -7.83 17.74
CA VAL A 171 10.12 -6.85 17.19
C VAL A 171 9.69 -5.86 18.28
N ARG A 172 9.42 -4.61 17.88
CA ARG A 172 8.90 -3.54 18.74
C ARG A 172 7.80 -2.77 18.01
N GLY A 173 6.92 -2.12 18.77
CA GLY A 173 5.78 -1.39 18.23
C GLY A 173 4.53 -2.26 18.13
N ASP A 174 3.51 -1.72 17.47
CA ASP A 174 2.24 -2.41 17.22
C ASP A 174 1.85 -2.18 15.76
N PHE A 175 1.91 -3.26 14.99
CA PHE A 175 1.68 -3.25 13.56
C PHE A 175 1.03 -4.53 13.08
N GLU A 176 0.27 -4.41 12.01
CA GLU A 176 -0.48 -5.46 11.33
C GLU A 176 0.14 -5.77 9.95
N PRO A 177 -0.27 -6.87 9.28
CA PRO A 177 0.12 -7.11 7.90
C PRO A 177 -0.21 -5.90 7.00
N GLY A 178 0.74 -5.49 6.15
CA GLY A 178 0.65 -4.34 5.27
C GLY A 178 1.18 -3.04 5.85
N ASP A 179 1.38 -2.96 7.17
CA ASP A 179 1.96 -1.76 7.80
C ASP A 179 3.45 -1.62 7.49
N ALA A 180 3.92 -0.38 7.40
CA ALA A 180 5.33 -0.07 7.26
C ALA A 180 6.07 -0.29 8.60
N VAL A 181 7.25 -0.91 8.52
CA VAL A 181 8.15 -1.16 9.64
C VAL A 181 9.57 -0.74 9.29
N ARG A 182 10.33 -0.31 10.30
CA ARG A 182 11.77 -0.13 10.17
C ARG A 182 12.47 -1.47 10.38
N LEU A 183 13.52 -1.70 9.61
CA LEU A 183 14.45 -2.80 9.80
C LEU A 183 15.67 -2.23 10.50
N VAL A 184 15.90 -2.64 11.74
CA VAL A 184 16.97 -2.10 12.59
C VAL A 184 17.96 -3.19 12.97
N SER A 185 19.25 -2.87 12.99
CA SER A 185 20.26 -3.79 13.53
C SER A 185 20.11 -3.92 15.05
N ASN A 186 20.81 -4.89 15.63
CA ASN A 186 20.86 -5.07 17.08
C ASN A 186 21.42 -3.84 17.82
N GLU A 187 22.25 -3.04 17.15
CA GLU A 187 22.81 -1.78 17.65
C GLU A 187 21.83 -0.59 17.49
N GLY A 188 20.65 -0.82 16.91
CA GLY A 188 19.62 0.20 16.69
C GLY A 188 19.80 1.04 15.42
N LEU A 189 20.71 0.65 14.52
CA LEU A 189 20.91 1.35 13.25
C LEU A 189 19.80 0.95 12.25
N GLU A 190 19.13 1.94 11.66
CA GLU A 190 18.16 1.70 10.59
C GLU A 190 18.88 1.20 9.32
N ILE A 191 18.54 -0.03 8.91
CA ILE A 191 19.03 -0.68 7.69
C ILE A 191 18.12 -0.35 6.51
N GLY A 192 16.84 -0.16 6.78
CA GLY A 192 15.84 0.05 5.76
C GLY A 192 14.43 0.09 6.31
N ARG A 193 13.46 0.18 5.40
CA ARG A 193 12.03 0.15 5.69
C ARG A 193 11.34 -0.83 4.77
N GLY A 194 10.23 -1.40 5.22
CA GLY A 194 9.44 -2.26 4.37
C GLY A 194 8.06 -2.55 4.90
N LEU A 195 7.28 -3.29 4.12
CA LEU A 195 5.92 -3.68 4.48
C LEU A 195 5.92 -5.05 5.15
N ALA A 196 5.38 -5.12 6.35
CA ALA A 196 5.30 -6.38 7.10
C ALA A 196 4.25 -7.30 6.48
N ARG A 197 4.58 -8.58 6.29
CA ARG A 197 3.60 -9.62 5.88
C ARG A 197 2.83 -10.23 7.03
N TYR A 198 3.31 -10.00 8.24
CA TYR A 198 2.79 -10.54 9.50
C TYR A 198 2.67 -9.40 10.49
N GLY A 199 1.66 -9.47 11.36
CA GLY A 199 1.55 -8.54 12.50
C GLY A 199 2.59 -8.84 13.58
N THR A 200 2.72 -7.91 14.53
CA THR A 200 3.75 -7.93 15.59
C THR A 200 3.80 -9.26 16.36
N VAL A 201 2.63 -9.82 16.71
CA VAL A 201 2.53 -11.08 17.45
C VAL A 201 3.09 -12.26 16.65
N ASP A 202 2.75 -12.34 15.36
CA ASP A 202 3.22 -13.41 14.49
C ASP A 202 4.71 -13.26 14.17
N VAL A 203 5.20 -12.04 13.94
CA VAL A 203 6.64 -11.77 13.78
C VAL A 203 7.42 -12.19 15.02
N ALA A 204 6.91 -11.90 16.22
CA ALA A 204 7.55 -12.31 17.47
C ALA A 204 7.64 -13.84 17.61
N ARG A 205 6.59 -14.57 17.21
CA ARG A 205 6.60 -16.05 17.20
C ARG A 205 7.59 -16.61 16.18
N LEU A 206 7.67 -15.96 15.02
CA LEU A 206 8.53 -16.37 13.92
C LEU A 206 10.01 -16.01 14.11
N ALA A 207 10.36 -15.14 15.06
CA ALA A 207 11.75 -14.74 15.31
C ALA A 207 12.70 -15.95 15.46
N GLY A 208 13.76 -15.99 14.65
CA GLY A 208 14.72 -17.09 14.60
C GLY A 208 14.17 -18.43 14.09
N ALA A 209 12.97 -18.46 13.50
CA ALA A 209 12.41 -19.69 12.95
C ALA A 209 13.11 -20.11 11.66
N LYS A 210 13.33 -21.42 11.51
CA LYS A 210 13.69 -22.03 10.23
C LYS A 210 12.43 -22.31 9.41
N SER A 211 12.57 -22.47 8.09
CA SER A 211 11.44 -22.62 7.18
C SER A 211 10.50 -23.78 7.52
N ASP A 212 11.04 -24.87 8.06
CA ASP A 212 10.31 -26.05 8.53
C ASP A 212 9.56 -25.85 9.86
N GLN A 213 9.82 -24.75 10.57
CA GLN A 213 9.20 -24.43 11.85
C GLN A 213 8.05 -23.42 11.73
N ILE A 214 7.90 -22.77 10.57
CA ILE A 214 6.96 -21.64 10.37
C ILE A 214 5.52 -22.07 10.72
N ASP A 215 5.04 -23.13 10.08
CA ASP A 215 3.66 -23.57 10.22
C ASP A 215 3.35 -23.98 11.67
N ALA A 216 4.30 -24.65 12.32
CA ALA A 216 4.17 -25.07 13.72
C ALA A 216 4.12 -23.88 14.69
N ARG A 217 4.91 -22.82 14.45
CA ARG A 217 4.92 -21.62 15.31
C ARG A 217 3.71 -20.72 15.09
N LEU A 218 3.16 -20.69 13.88
CA LEU A 218 1.95 -19.94 13.54
C LEU A 218 0.67 -20.72 13.87
N GLY A 219 0.73 -22.05 13.91
CA GLY A 219 -0.45 -22.93 14.00
C GLY A 219 -1.26 -22.99 12.69
N ARG A 220 -0.70 -22.50 11.58
CA ARG A 220 -1.33 -22.42 10.25
C ARG A 220 -0.26 -22.36 9.16
N PRO A 221 -0.57 -22.76 7.90
CA PRO A 221 0.34 -22.59 6.78
C PRO A 221 0.77 -21.12 6.62
N GLY A 222 2.07 -20.87 6.52
CA GLY A 222 2.63 -19.52 6.39
C GLY A 222 3.72 -19.42 5.33
N SER A 223 3.93 -18.20 4.81
CA SER A 223 5.09 -17.87 3.99
C SER A 223 6.32 -17.61 4.87
N GLY A 224 7.50 -18.02 4.40
CA GLY A 224 8.76 -17.76 5.10
C GLY A 224 9.35 -16.37 4.90
N VAL A 225 8.52 -15.36 4.62
CA VAL A 225 8.98 -14.00 4.32
C VAL A 225 8.29 -13.01 5.25
N ILE A 226 9.06 -12.30 6.07
CA ILE A 226 8.56 -11.26 6.97
C ILE A 226 8.36 -9.95 6.20
N VAL A 227 9.35 -9.56 5.38
CA VAL A 227 9.27 -8.42 4.45
C VAL A 227 9.83 -8.87 3.11
N HIS A 228 9.06 -8.71 2.04
CA HIS A 228 9.51 -9.09 0.71
C HIS A 228 10.48 -8.06 0.13
N ARG A 229 11.49 -8.48 -0.64
CA ARG A 229 12.49 -7.57 -1.25
C ARG A 229 11.88 -6.46 -2.13
N ASP A 230 10.73 -6.73 -2.74
CA ASP A 230 10.01 -5.78 -3.60
C ASP A 230 9.24 -4.74 -2.76
N ASP A 231 8.99 -5.09 -1.49
CA ASP A 231 8.36 -4.27 -0.47
C ASP A 231 9.38 -3.73 0.55
N LEU A 232 10.64 -3.65 0.15
CA LEU A 232 11.77 -3.30 1.02
C LEU A 232 12.68 -2.27 0.38
N VAL A 233 12.96 -1.23 1.13
CA VAL A 233 13.91 -0.17 0.81
C VAL A 233 15.05 -0.24 1.79
N VAL A 234 16.27 -0.15 1.27
CA VAL A 234 17.49 -0.12 2.07
C VAL A 234 17.95 1.34 2.14
N GLY A 235 18.40 1.78 3.31
CA GLY A 235 19.04 3.08 3.52
C GLY A 235 20.47 3.15 3.02
#